data_AF-A0A4R4T4T0-F1
#
_entry.id   AF-A0A4R4T4T0-F1
#
_cell.length_a   1.000
_cell.length_b   1.000
_cell.length_c   1.000
_cell.angle_alpha   90.00
_cell.angle_beta   90.00
_cell.angle_gamma   90.00
#
_symmetry.space_group_name_H-M   'P 1'
#
loop_
_entity.id
_entity.type
_entity.pdbx_description
1 polymer ?
#
loop_
_entity_poly.entity_id
_entity_poly.type
_entity_poly.pdbx_seq_one_letter_code
_entity_poly.pdbx_strand_id
1 'polypeptide(L)'
;MAYFVLPGTGKRVYRLAVARRIVDASARGARDRSPAGLARRRTRVLRRAMRPSRRLHIGLGPWLRALPTRLPDPALTAALARLHPHVRVAYVLRHVEGLPRYAVHDQLVELRIRDPWQAIRAADAVRPPGARHAERFEPALLRPVRNRSVLPLVMAAVLTAALVAVLVVTERGAPPGPALRLASADPGAWTGGARTLDAWLARGDLARDRTFTRAAAAAWAAAPADRRATGTAQLLYAGNVGGTPLAVMRQGARVARYAEGGLDVVTAGHDTSAPIALGGGRYLLAPWDPRPETLSGDALAVTDGVTEPARAGSDCGRGPVFHVGSRTVGDLGGPRATVLGYQSPAHRPGGRDESEPEHERLGRGARAFWDRLACAPHPADGADRPVTEAAAWNFWSGRLPRGGGSADWVCTRLTFGDGATAAAATLLAKKDLATGPCDARRPVSGTWWKAPTDRWYYLAAAARGLVPRADGVRRSTVRARLLTATGDRDEPVQLTAR
;
A
#
# COMPACT_ATOMS: atom_id res chain seq x y z
N MET A 1 9.27 34.34 45.42
CA MET A 1 10.42 35.09 44.84
C MET A 1 10.18 35.78 43.48
N ALA A 2 10.17 35.06 42.35
CA ALA A 2 10.28 35.66 41.00
C ALA A 2 9.21 36.73 40.70
N TYR A 3 7.98 36.49 41.16
CA TYR A 3 6.86 37.43 41.01
C TYR A 3 7.17 38.82 41.59
N PHE A 4 7.67 38.87 42.83
CA PHE A 4 7.96 40.12 43.53
C PHE A 4 9.15 40.89 42.95
N VAL A 5 10.11 40.18 42.34
CA VAL A 5 11.30 40.77 41.73
C VAL A 5 11.05 41.38 40.34
N LEU A 6 10.06 40.85 39.59
CA LEU A 6 9.73 41.35 38.26
C LEU A 6 9.37 42.86 38.26
N PRO A 7 9.67 43.61 37.19
CA PRO A 7 9.21 45.00 37.03
C PRO A 7 7.68 45.09 37.16
N GLY A 8 7.18 46.19 37.73
CA GLY A 8 5.75 46.42 37.96
C GLY A 8 4.96 46.80 36.71
N THR A 9 5.45 46.45 35.52
CA THR A 9 4.82 46.82 34.26
C THR A 9 3.83 45.73 33.82
N GLY A 10 2.57 46.11 33.66
CA GLY A 10 1.51 45.25 33.12
C GLY A 10 0.58 44.58 34.14
N LYS A 11 -0.42 43.85 33.63
CA LYS A 11 -1.46 43.18 34.43
C LYS A 11 -0.85 42.12 35.37
N ARG A 12 -1.30 42.07 36.63
CA ARG A 12 -0.77 41.18 37.69
C ARG A 12 -0.75 39.70 37.28
N VAL A 13 -1.77 39.27 36.53
CA VAL A 13 -1.94 37.92 36.00
C VAL A 13 -0.81 37.55 35.03
N TYR A 14 -0.42 38.48 34.14
CA TYR A 14 0.69 38.28 33.20
C TYR A 14 2.04 38.26 33.90
N ARG A 15 2.22 39.12 34.91
CA ARG A 15 3.43 39.12 35.75
C ARG A 15 3.62 37.77 36.43
N LEU A 16 2.54 37.15 36.92
CA LEU A 16 2.61 35.81 37.51
C LEU A 16 2.91 34.72 36.48
N ALA A 17 2.31 34.80 35.28
CA ALA A 17 2.63 33.88 34.20
C ALA A 17 4.11 33.95 33.77
N VAL A 18 4.67 35.16 33.68
CA VAL A 18 6.10 35.37 33.40
C VAL A 18 6.96 34.81 34.53
N ALA A 19 6.60 35.07 35.79
CA ALA A 19 7.32 34.54 36.95
C ALA A 19 7.37 33.01 36.92
N ARG A 20 6.23 32.36 36.64
CA ARG A 20 6.16 30.90 36.52
C ARG A 20 6.98 30.37 35.36
N ARG A 21 6.92 31.01 34.19
CA ARG A 21 7.75 30.64 33.03
C ARG A 21 9.25 30.70 33.34
N ILE A 22 9.69 31.70 34.12
CA ILE A 22 11.08 31.82 34.57
C ILE A 22 11.47 30.66 35.49
N VAL A 23 10.60 30.30 36.44
CA VAL A 23 10.83 29.18 37.37
C VAL A 23 10.84 27.85 36.63
N ASP A 24 9.83 27.58 35.80
CA ASP A 24 9.71 26.35 35.00
C ASP A 24 10.92 26.16 34.07
N ALA A 25 11.39 27.23 33.42
CA ALA A 25 12.59 27.18 32.58
C ALA A 25 13.86 26.88 33.40
N SER A 26 13.94 27.39 34.63
CA SER A 26 15.08 27.17 35.53
C SER A 26 15.05 25.80 36.22
N ALA A 27 13.91 25.09 36.14
CA ALA A 27 13.70 23.75 36.67
C ALA A 27 13.99 22.63 35.65
N ARG A 28 14.26 22.95 34.37
CA ARG A 28 14.61 21.96 33.33
C ARG A 28 16.04 21.45 33.54
N GLY A 29 16.22 20.13 33.64
CA GLY A 29 17.51 19.45 33.84
C GLY A 29 17.50 18.46 35.01
N ALA A 30 18.61 17.75 35.21
CA ALA A 30 18.78 16.81 36.31
C ALA A 30 18.49 17.45 37.67
N ARG A 31 17.75 16.75 38.55
CA ARG A 31 17.29 17.29 39.83
C ARG A 31 18.41 17.27 40.88
N ASP A 32 19.36 18.19 40.78
CA ASP A 32 20.29 18.48 41.90
C ASP A 32 19.51 19.16 43.04
N ARG A 33 19.18 18.37 44.07
CA ARG A 33 18.45 18.82 45.27
C ARG A 33 19.37 19.28 46.40
N SER A 34 20.69 19.30 46.18
CA SER A 34 21.64 19.78 47.18
C SER A 34 21.39 21.27 47.51
N PRO A 35 21.78 21.75 48.70
CA PRO A 35 21.73 23.17 49.03
C PRO A 35 22.41 24.06 47.99
N ALA A 36 23.54 23.62 47.43
CA ALA A 36 24.25 24.31 46.35
C ALA A 36 23.45 24.32 45.03
N GLY A 37 22.78 23.22 44.69
CA GLY A 37 21.87 23.12 43.55
C GLY A 37 20.69 24.09 43.65
N LEU A 38 20.12 24.23 44.86
CA LEU A 38 19.04 25.18 45.14
C LEU A 38 19.51 26.64 45.08
N ALA A 39 20.69 26.94 45.62
CA ALA A 39 21.31 28.27 45.54
C ALA A 39 21.52 28.69 44.07
N ARG A 40 22.14 27.83 43.25
CA ARG A 40 22.34 28.10 41.80
C ARG A 40 21.02 28.35 41.05
N ARG A 41 19.97 27.60 41.37
CA ARG A 41 18.63 27.82 40.77
C ARG A 41 18.06 29.17 41.20
N ARG A 42 18.17 29.52 42.49
CA ARG A 42 17.74 30.81 43.03
C ARG A 42 18.45 31.96 42.32
N THR A 43 19.77 31.89 42.15
CA THR A 43 20.57 32.89 41.41
C THR A 43 20.07 33.06 39.97
N ARG A 44 19.84 31.95 39.25
CA ARG A 44 19.31 31.99 37.86
C ARG A 44 17.93 32.63 37.77
N VAL A 45 17.03 32.27 38.69
CA VAL A 45 15.67 32.83 38.76
C VAL A 45 15.72 34.33 39.04
N LEU A 46 16.50 34.76 40.03
CA LEU A 46 16.65 36.18 40.39
C LEU A 46 17.26 36.99 39.25
N ARG A 47 18.33 36.49 38.63
CA ARG A 47 18.97 37.15 37.49
C ARG A 47 18.00 37.38 36.33
N ARG A 48 17.20 36.37 36.00
CA ARG A 48 16.20 36.45 34.91
C ARG A 48 14.98 37.29 35.29
N ALA A 49 14.59 37.32 36.56
CA ALA A 49 13.49 38.14 37.05
C ALA A 49 13.84 39.63 37.15
N MET A 50 15.11 39.98 37.44
CA MET A 50 15.56 41.37 37.46
C MET A 50 15.54 42.01 36.07
N ARG A 51 15.83 41.23 35.03
CA ARG A 51 15.87 41.69 33.63
C ARG A 51 15.12 40.70 32.72
N PRO A 52 13.77 40.67 32.77
CA PRO A 52 13.00 39.75 31.95
C PRO A 52 13.14 40.14 30.48
N SER A 53 13.47 39.18 29.61
CA SER A 53 13.51 39.44 28.18
C SER A 53 12.10 39.66 27.63
N ARG A 54 11.94 40.56 26.64
CA ARG A 54 10.64 40.83 26.00
C ARG A 54 9.98 39.55 25.46
N ARG A 55 10.79 38.59 24.96
CA ARG A 55 10.34 37.28 24.46
C ARG A 55 9.60 36.43 25.51
N LEU A 56 9.82 36.66 26.81
CA LEU A 56 9.08 35.94 27.87
C LEU A 56 7.59 36.30 27.89
N HIS A 57 7.21 37.45 27.33
CA HIS A 57 5.83 37.91 27.26
C HIS A 57 5.05 37.31 26.08
N ILE A 58 5.74 36.73 25.10
CA ILE A 58 5.13 36.14 23.90
C ILE A 58 4.70 34.70 24.20
N GLY A 59 3.46 34.34 23.88
CA GLY A 59 2.95 32.96 23.99
C GLY A 59 2.76 32.49 25.44
N LEU A 60 2.30 33.38 26.34
CA LEU A 60 2.04 33.07 27.74
C LEU A 60 0.79 32.21 27.98
N GLY A 61 0.01 31.90 26.94
CA GLY A 61 -1.26 31.17 27.02
C GLY A 61 -1.24 29.94 27.94
N PRO A 62 -0.27 29.01 27.79
CA PRO A 62 -0.18 27.83 28.66
C PRO A 62 0.04 28.14 30.15
N TRP A 63 0.74 29.23 30.48
CA TRP A 63 1.00 29.64 31.87
C TRP A 63 -0.14 30.47 32.46
N LEU A 64 -0.90 31.19 31.63
CA LEU A 64 -2.09 31.92 32.05
C LEU A 64 -3.22 30.97 32.48
N ARG A 65 -3.32 29.79 31.86
CA ARG A 65 -4.33 28.76 32.20
C ARG A 65 -4.05 28.01 33.50
N ALA A 66 -2.83 28.10 34.04
CA ALA A 66 -2.41 27.34 35.21
C ALA A 66 -2.26 28.21 36.47
N LEU A 67 -2.79 29.43 36.48
CA LEU A 67 -2.55 30.37 37.58
C LEU A 67 -3.31 29.97 38.86
N PRO A 68 -2.72 30.24 40.05
CA PRO A 68 -3.42 30.06 41.31
C PRO A 68 -4.63 30.98 41.40
N THR A 69 -5.62 30.57 42.19
CA THR A 69 -6.87 31.33 42.43
C THR A 69 -6.66 32.59 43.25
N ARG A 70 -5.62 32.64 44.09
CA ARG A 70 -5.24 33.84 44.88
C ARG A 70 -3.92 34.43 44.40
N LEU A 71 -3.89 35.75 44.23
CA LEU A 71 -2.70 36.52 43.88
C LEU A 71 -2.14 37.22 45.13
N PRO A 72 -0.81 37.47 45.18
CA PRO A 72 -0.22 38.22 46.30
C PRO A 72 -0.80 39.61 46.46
N ASP A 73 -0.71 40.13 47.69
CA ASP A 73 -1.25 41.44 48.05
C ASP A 73 -0.83 42.53 47.04
N PRO A 74 -1.80 43.23 46.42
CA PRO A 74 -1.52 44.33 45.51
C PRO A 74 -0.70 45.46 46.13
N ALA A 75 -0.93 45.79 47.42
CA ALA A 75 -0.28 46.92 48.05
C ALA A 75 1.22 46.67 48.18
N LEU A 76 1.61 45.48 48.67
CA LEU A 76 3.00 45.03 48.68
C LEU A 76 3.61 45.00 47.26
N THR A 77 2.87 44.46 46.29
CA THR A 77 3.35 44.31 44.91
C THR A 77 3.61 45.66 44.23
N ALA A 78 2.79 46.68 44.52
CA ALA A 78 2.93 48.04 44.02
C ALA A 78 4.05 48.80 44.72
N ALA A 79 4.19 48.65 46.05
CA ALA A 79 5.29 49.24 46.81
C ALA A 79 6.65 48.73 46.30
N LEU A 80 6.78 47.41 46.10
CA LEU A 80 8.00 46.83 45.57
C LEU A 80 8.27 47.26 44.13
N ALA A 81 7.26 47.47 43.29
CA ALA A 81 7.48 47.90 41.91
C ALA A 81 8.21 49.25 41.76
N ARG A 82 8.11 50.13 42.76
CA ARG A 82 8.76 51.46 42.77
C ARG A 82 10.25 51.41 43.13
N LEU A 83 10.71 50.32 43.71
CA LEU A 83 12.09 50.15 44.14
C LEU A 83 13.00 49.75 42.98
N HIS A 84 14.28 50.10 43.08
CA HIS A 84 15.28 49.63 42.14
C HIS A 84 15.41 48.09 42.14
N PRO A 85 15.73 47.44 40.99
CA PRO A 85 15.77 45.99 40.87
C PRO A 85 16.59 45.25 41.93
N HIS A 86 17.75 45.78 42.32
CA HIS A 86 18.62 45.17 43.34
C HIS A 86 18.04 45.29 44.75
N VAL A 87 17.39 46.41 45.09
CA VAL A 87 16.70 46.60 46.38
C VAL A 87 15.52 45.66 46.51
N ARG A 88 14.78 45.41 45.42
CA ARG A 88 13.66 44.43 45.40
C ARG A 88 14.13 43.01 45.67
N VAL A 89 15.28 42.62 45.10
CA VAL A 89 15.86 41.30 45.36
C VAL A 89 16.28 41.18 46.81
N ALA A 90 16.97 42.18 47.35
CA ALA A 90 17.37 42.21 48.76
C ALA A 90 16.14 42.11 49.69
N TYR A 91 15.08 42.87 49.42
CA TYR A 91 13.83 42.83 50.18
C TYR A 91 13.18 41.44 50.16
N VAL A 92 13.06 40.83 48.98
CA VAL A 92 12.45 39.49 48.83
C VAL A 92 13.28 38.43 49.56
N LEU A 93 14.60 38.46 49.44
CA LEU A 93 15.46 37.50 50.15
C LEU A 93 15.39 37.67 51.67
N ARG A 94 15.35 38.92 52.15
CA ARG A 94 15.41 39.26 53.57
C ARG A 94 14.08 39.07 54.30
N HIS A 95 12.97 39.54 53.71
CA HIS A 95 11.67 39.66 54.37
C HIS A 95 10.62 38.66 53.87
N VAL A 96 10.73 38.21 52.60
CA VAL A 96 9.79 37.22 52.05
C VAL A 96 10.32 35.80 52.24
N GLU A 97 11.61 35.57 51.98
CA GLU A 97 12.26 34.27 52.17
C GLU A 97 12.92 34.10 53.55
N GLY A 98 13.03 35.18 54.33
CA GLY A 98 13.52 35.15 55.71
C GLY A 98 15.02 34.89 55.87
N LEU A 99 15.84 35.12 54.83
CA LEU A 99 17.28 34.85 54.90
C LEU A 99 18.01 35.86 55.82
N PRO A 100 19.06 35.42 56.53
CA PRO A 100 19.88 36.31 57.34
C PRO A 100 20.74 37.24 56.46
N ARG A 101 21.14 38.40 57.01
CA ARG A 101 21.83 39.47 56.25
C ARG A 101 23.07 38.98 55.50
N TYR A 102 23.88 38.10 56.08
CA TYR A 102 25.06 37.55 55.44
C TYR A 102 24.72 36.69 54.20
N ALA A 103 23.68 35.84 54.29
CA ALA A 103 23.25 35.01 53.16
C ALA A 103 22.63 35.84 52.04
N VAL A 104 21.97 36.96 52.38
CA VAL A 104 21.50 37.94 51.38
C VAL A 104 22.69 38.60 50.70
N HIS A 105 23.70 39.02 51.47
CA HIS A 105 24.92 39.63 50.94
C HIS A 105 25.60 38.72 49.91
N ASP A 106 25.86 37.46 50.26
CA ASP A 106 26.52 36.49 49.38
C ASP A 106 25.73 36.27 48.09
N GLN A 107 24.40 36.18 48.21
CA GLN A 107 23.51 36.03 47.06
C GLN A 107 23.53 37.26 46.13
N LEU A 108 23.65 38.48 46.67
CA LEU A 108 23.76 39.71 45.90
C LEU A 108 25.14 39.83 45.21
N VAL A 109 26.21 39.39 45.88
CA VAL A 109 27.56 39.27 45.28
C VAL A 109 27.55 38.31 44.09
N GLU A 110 26.91 37.15 44.23
CA GLU A 110 26.78 36.17 43.13
C GLU A 110 25.95 36.72 41.94
N LEU A 111 25.05 37.66 42.21
CA LEU A 111 24.31 38.41 41.20
C LEU A 111 25.12 39.56 40.58
N ARG A 112 26.37 39.77 41.02
CA ARG A 112 27.30 40.84 40.60
C ARG A 112 26.75 42.24 40.86
N ILE A 113 26.09 42.43 41.99
CA ILE A 113 25.61 43.75 42.44
C ILE A 113 26.79 44.49 43.10
N ARG A 114 27.06 45.71 42.63
CA ARG A 114 28.27 46.47 43.01
C ARG A 114 28.32 46.86 44.49
N ASP A 115 27.18 47.21 45.10
CA ASP A 115 27.08 47.52 46.54
C ASP A 115 25.94 46.71 47.19
N PRO A 116 26.24 45.49 47.68
CA PRO A 116 25.26 44.64 48.34
C PRO A 116 24.70 45.24 49.64
N TRP A 117 25.53 45.92 50.43
CA TRP A 117 25.13 46.43 51.74
C TRP A 117 24.19 47.63 51.63
N GLN A 118 24.42 48.52 50.67
CA GLN A 118 23.48 49.61 50.38
C GLN A 118 22.11 49.06 49.95
N ALA A 119 22.09 48.00 49.12
CA ALA A 119 20.85 47.35 48.71
C ALA A 119 20.09 46.71 49.88
N ILE A 120 20.80 46.10 50.83
CA ILE A 120 20.21 45.50 52.05
C ILE A 120 19.66 46.60 52.98
N ARG A 121 20.42 47.67 53.23
CA ARG A 121 19.94 48.80 54.06
C ARG A 121 18.72 49.47 53.44
N ALA A 122 18.75 49.71 52.13
CA ALA A 122 17.63 50.28 51.40
C ALA A 122 16.40 49.36 51.46
N ALA A 123 16.57 48.04 51.48
CA ALA A 123 15.48 47.09 51.64
C ALA A 123 14.91 47.06 53.06
N ASP A 124 15.76 47.06 54.09
CA ASP A 124 15.34 47.08 55.50
C ASP A 124 14.56 48.37 55.86
N ALA A 125 14.82 49.48 55.15
CA ALA A 125 14.12 50.75 55.33
C ALA A 125 12.69 50.77 54.71
N VAL A 126 12.33 49.80 53.86
CA VAL A 126 11.02 49.78 53.19
C VAL A 126 9.94 49.26 54.13
N ARG A 127 8.94 50.10 54.42
CA ARG A 127 7.71 49.71 55.14
C ARG A 127 6.49 49.73 54.22
N PRO A 128 6.07 48.59 53.65
CA PRO A 128 4.86 48.56 52.83
C PRO A 128 3.60 48.59 53.71
N PRO A 129 2.53 49.31 53.29
CA PRO A 129 1.26 49.35 54.01
C PRO A 129 0.60 47.97 54.00
N GLY A 130 0.13 47.51 55.17
CA GLY A 130 -0.62 46.25 55.30
C GLY A 130 0.20 44.97 55.46
N ALA A 131 1.50 45.05 55.78
CA ALA A 131 2.39 43.89 55.94
C ALA A 131 2.13 43.06 57.23
N ARG A 132 0.89 42.61 57.45
CA ARG A 132 0.61 41.48 58.34
C ARG A 132 0.93 40.20 57.57
N HIS A 133 2.19 39.76 57.66
CA HIS A 133 2.73 38.52 57.11
C HIS A 133 2.46 38.32 55.61
N ALA A 134 3.50 38.45 54.77
CA ALA A 134 3.41 38.03 53.37
C ALA A 134 2.97 36.56 53.32
N GLU A 135 1.68 36.31 53.07
CA GLU A 135 1.12 34.97 53.00
C GLU A 135 1.95 34.18 51.99
N ARG A 136 2.66 33.16 52.50
CA ARG A 136 3.45 32.28 51.64
C ARG A 136 2.49 31.63 50.66
N PHE A 137 2.92 31.56 49.40
CA PHE A 137 2.26 30.72 48.40
C PHE A 137 2.06 29.32 48.99
N GLU A 138 0.81 28.87 49.13
CA GLU A 138 0.54 27.45 49.33
C GLU A 138 1.02 26.71 48.07
N PRO A 139 2.02 25.82 48.18
CA PRO A 139 2.57 25.10 47.04
C PRO A 139 1.63 23.95 46.70
N ALA A 140 0.38 24.24 46.35
CA ALA A 140 -0.57 23.25 45.88
C ALA A 140 -0.12 22.75 44.50
N LEU A 141 0.79 21.77 44.49
CA LEU A 141 1.11 20.82 43.41
C LEU A 141 0.92 21.32 41.96
N LEU A 142 1.43 22.50 41.66
CA LEU A 142 1.34 23.08 40.33
C LEU A 142 2.33 22.36 39.41
N ARG A 143 1.83 21.39 38.63
CA ARG A 143 2.65 20.65 37.64
C ARG A 143 3.36 21.66 36.71
N PRO A 144 4.67 21.49 36.45
CA PRO A 144 5.39 22.38 35.53
C PRO A 144 4.73 22.33 34.16
N VAL A 145 4.53 23.50 33.53
CA VAL A 145 3.93 23.55 32.20
C VAL A 145 4.93 22.97 31.21
N ARG A 146 4.64 21.76 30.72
CA ARG A 146 5.51 21.01 29.81
C ARG A 146 5.46 21.71 28.44
N ASN A 147 6.54 22.40 28.07
CA ASN A 147 6.66 22.95 26.73
C ASN A 147 6.67 21.79 25.72
N ARG A 148 5.70 21.77 24.79
CA ARG A 148 5.81 20.94 23.59
C ARG A 148 7.09 21.34 22.84
N SER A 149 7.85 20.35 22.38
CA SER A 149 9.08 20.62 21.62
C SER A 149 8.72 21.39 20.34
N VAL A 150 9.63 22.26 19.89
CA VAL A 150 9.50 23.00 18.62
C VAL A 150 9.99 22.17 17.42
N LEU A 151 10.51 20.97 17.71
CA LEU A 151 10.98 19.98 16.73
C LEU A 151 9.98 19.66 15.61
N PRO A 152 8.67 19.46 15.87
CA PRO A 152 7.72 19.19 14.80
C PRO A 152 7.48 20.41 13.88
N LEU A 153 7.65 21.64 14.37
CA LEU A 153 7.52 22.84 13.53
C LEU A 153 8.75 23.06 12.66
N VAL A 154 9.94 22.76 13.17
CA VAL A 154 11.18 22.79 12.38
C VAL A 154 11.16 21.69 11.31
N MET A 155 10.70 20.48 11.66
CA MET A 155 10.50 19.40 10.70
C MET A 155 9.45 19.76 9.64
N ALA A 156 8.34 20.40 10.01
CA ALA A 156 7.34 20.86 9.06
C ALA A 156 7.90 21.93 8.11
N ALA A 157 8.68 22.89 8.61
CA ALA A 157 9.32 23.92 7.77
C ALA A 157 10.33 23.33 6.78
N VAL A 158 11.15 22.36 7.24
CA VAL A 158 12.09 21.61 6.38
C VAL A 158 11.33 20.78 5.34
N LEU A 159 10.22 20.13 5.73
CA LEU A 159 9.37 19.37 4.81
C LEU A 159 8.70 20.27 3.77
N THR A 160 8.21 21.46 4.14
CA THR A 160 7.65 22.41 3.17
C THR A 160 8.71 23.01 2.25
N ALA A 161 9.90 23.32 2.77
CA ALA A 161 11.02 23.76 1.92
C ALA A 161 11.47 22.65 0.97
N ALA A 162 11.49 21.40 1.44
CA ALA A 162 11.73 20.23 0.61
C ALA A 162 10.62 20.02 -0.42
N LEU A 163 9.35 20.25 -0.08
CA LEU A 163 8.22 20.11 -1.03
C LEU A 163 8.25 21.18 -2.11
N VAL A 164 8.57 22.43 -1.74
CA VAL A 164 8.74 23.54 -2.70
C VAL A 164 9.98 23.31 -3.58
N ALA A 165 11.07 22.80 -3.01
CA ALA A 165 12.24 22.39 -3.79
C ALA A 165 11.92 21.21 -4.72
N VAL A 166 11.14 20.23 -4.27
CA VAL A 166 10.64 19.12 -5.12
C VAL A 166 9.75 19.66 -6.23
N LEU A 167 8.88 20.65 -5.98
CA LEU A 167 8.05 21.25 -7.03
C LEU A 167 8.89 21.97 -8.10
N VAL A 168 9.93 22.71 -7.67
CA VAL A 168 10.87 23.41 -8.56
C VAL A 168 11.80 22.44 -9.31
N VAL A 169 12.13 21.28 -8.71
CA VAL A 169 12.88 20.19 -9.34
C VAL A 169 11.99 19.29 -10.22
N THR A 170 10.69 19.20 -9.98
CA THR A 170 9.78 18.50 -10.89
C THR A 170 9.54 19.28 -12.18
N GLU A 171 9.74 20.61 -12.18
CA GLU A 171 9.78 21.40 -13.43
C GLU A 171 11.17 21.42 -14.11
N ARG A 172 12.24 21.05 -13.40
CA ARG A 172 13.56 20.82 -13.98
C ARG A 172 14.05 19.43 -13.60
N GLY A 173 13.60 18.46 -14.40
CA GLY A 173 13.69 17.02 -14.18
C GLY A 173 14.92 16.54 -13.38
N ALA A 174 14.66 15.59 -12.48
CA ALA A 174 15.68 14.88 -11.72
C ALA A 174 16.86 14.44 -12.61
N PRO A 175 18.11 14.44 -12.09
CA PRO A 175 19.24 13.93 -12.85
C PRO A 175 18.91 12.49 -13.31
N PRO A 176 19.14 12.17 -14.59
CA PRO A 176 18.75 10.87 -15.13
C PRO A 176 19.46 9.77 -14.34
N GLY A 177 18.68 8.84 -13.78
CA GLY A 177 19.21 7.52 -13.43
C GLY A 177 19.86 6.89 -14.66
N PRO A 178 20.69 5.83 -14.51
CA PRO A 178 21.32 5.18 -15.66
C PRO A 178 20.27 4.90 -16.73
N ALA A 179 20.47 5.48 -17.91
CA ALA A 179 19.47 5.45 -18.97
C ALA A 179 19.19 3.98 -19.36
N LEU A 180 17.92 3.58 -19.32
CA LEU A 180 17.50 2.28 -19.83
C LEU A 180 17.76 2.26 -21.34
N ARG A 181 18.66 1.38 -21.79
CA ARG A 181 18.95 1.20 -23.20
C ARG A 181 17.93 0.25 -23.79
N LEU A 182 17.21 0.69 -24.82
CA LEU A 182 16.38 -0.21 -25.61
C LEU A 182 17.22 -0.88 -26.70
N ALA A 183 17.07 -2.19 -26.82
CA ALA A 183 17.62 -3.01 -27.89
C ALA A 183 16.46 -3.68 -28.66
N SER A 184 16.67 -3.98 -29.93
CA SER A 184 15.79 -4.82 -30.72
C SER A 184 16.59 -6.04 -31.18
N ALA A 185 15.91 -7.17 -31.38
CA ALA A 185 16.52 -8.28 -32.09
C ALA A 185 16.80 -7.88 -33.55
N ASP A 186 17.78 -8.54 -34.17
CA ASP A 186 18.05 -8.38 -35.59
C ASP A 186 16.90 -8.93 -36.45
N PRO A 187 16.62 -8.33 -37.61
CA PRO A 187 15.66 -8.88 -38.57
C PRO A 187 16.02 -10.32 -38.92
N GLY A 188 15.07 -11.25 -38.76
CA GLY A 188 15.30 -12.66 -39.08
C GLY A 188 16.09 -13.45 -38.03
N ALA A 189 16.39 -12.91 -36.85
CA ALA A 189 17.11 -13.64 -35.80
C ALA A 189 16.48 -15.03 -35.46
N TRP A 190 15.16 -15.15 -35.60
CA TRP A 190 14.42 -16.40 -35.35
C TRP A 190 14.42 -17.40 -36.52
N THR A 191 14.78 -17.00 -37.74
CA THR A 191 14.67 -17.88 -38.92
C THR A 191 15.77 -18.93 -38.98
N GLY A 192 16.96 -18.62 -38.45
CA GLY A 192 18.10 -19.54 -38.34
C GLY A 192 18.47 -19.93 -36.91
N GLY A 193 17.73 -19.42 -35.90
CA GLY A 193 18.03 -19.58 -34.48
C GLY A 193 16.83 -20.09 -33.68
N ALA A 194 16.96 -20.10 -32.35
CA ALA A 194 15.87 -20.50 -31.46
C ALA A 194 14.75 -19.44 -31.45
N ARG A 195 13.48 -19.89 -31.48
CA ARG A 195 12.28 -19.05 -31.38
C ARG A 195 12.05 -18.59 -29.94
N THR A 196 12.90 -17.69 -29.47
CA THR A 196 12.86 -17.13 -28.11
C THR A 196 12.35 -15.69 -28.13
N LEU A 197 11.95 -15.19 -26.96
CA LEU A 197 11.58 -13.78 -26.80
C LEU A 197 12.73 -12.84 -27.18
N ASP A 198 13.98 -13.24 -26.99
CA ASP A 198 15.15 -12.41 -27.34
C ASP A 198 15.36 -12.27 -28.86
N ALA A 199 14.79 -13.19 -29.66
CA ALA A 199 14.78 -13.12 -31.13
C ALA A 199 13.60 -12.29 -31.69
N TRP A 200 12.80 -11.68 -30.81
CA TRP A 200 11.63 -10.90 -31.20
C TRP A 200 12.04 -9.51 -31.73
N LEU A 201 11.82 -9.30 -33.04
CA LEU A 201 12.05 -8.02 -33.71
C LEU A 201 11.03 -6.97 -33.25
N ALA A 202 11.50 -5.75 -32.96
CA ALA A 202 10.62 -4.60 -32.74
C ALA A 202 9.82 -4.26 -34.01
N ARG A 203 8.48 -4.20 -33.89
CA ARG A 203 7.57 -3.83 -34.98
C ARG A 203 6.76 -2.58 -34.66
N GLY A 204 6.09 -2.02 -35.66
CA GLY A 204 5.27 -0.82 -35.58
C GLY A 204 5.97 0.42 -36.17
N ASP A 205 5.15 1.37 -36.58
CA ASP A 205 5.55 2.62 -37.25
C ASP A 205 6.39 3.55 -36.35
N LEU A 206 6.21 3.48 -35.02
CA LEU A 206 6.97 4.27 -34.04
C LEU A 206 8.23 3.56 -33.52
N ALA A 207 8.54 2.34 -33.98
CA ALA A 207 9.72 1.58 -33.53
C ALA A 207 11.05 2.28 -33.80
N ARG A 208 11.09 3.15 -34.82
CA ARG A 208 12.27 3.96 -35.17
C ARG A 208 12.21 5.39 -34.64
N ASP A 209 11.07 5.80 -34.06
CA ASP A 209 10.94 7.11 -33.44
C ASP A 209 11.73 7.13 -32.12
N ARG A 210 12.92 7.77 -32.17
CA ARG A 210 13.80 7.87 -31.02
C ARG A 210 13.24 8.75 -29.92
N THR A 211 12.38 9.70 -30.23
CA THR A 211 11.76 10.59 -29.23
C THR A 211 10.75 9.78 -28.43
N PHE A 212 9.86 9.06 -29.10
CA PHE A 212 8.86 8.19 -28.47
C PHE A 212 9.51 7.05 -27.67
N THR A 213 10.44 6.31 -28.29
CA THR A 213 11.10 5.17 -27.62
C THR A 213 11.98 5.60 -26.45
N ARG A 214 12.64 6.76 -26.49
CA ARG A 214 13.36 7.31 -25.32
C ARG A 214 12.40 7.72 -24.21
N ALA A 215 11.24 8.30 -24.54
CA ALA A 215 10.23 8.64 -23.55
C ALA A 215 9.69 7.39 -22.83
N ALA A 216 9.39 6.32 -23.60
CA ALA A 216 8.98 5.04 -23.06
C ALA A 216 10.05 4.42 -22.14
N ALA A 217 11.32 4.42 -22.56
CA ALA A 217 12.43 3.92 -21.77
C ALA A 217 12.65 4.73 -20.48
N ALA A 218 12.56 6.06 -20.57
CA ALA A 218 12.67 6.95 -19.43
C ALA A 218 11.54 6.73 -18.42
N ALA A 219 10.30 6.53 -18.89
CA ALA A 219 9.16 6.20 -18.05
C ALA A 219 9.41 4.89 -17.27
N TRP A 220 9.97 3.87 -17.92
CA TRP A 220 10.27 2.60 -17.23
C TRP A 220 11.46 2.68 -16.27
N ALA A 221 12.50 3.44 -16.61
CA ALA A 221 13.60 3.72 -15.70
C ALA A 221 13.14 4.52 -14.46
N ALA A 222 12.14 5.38 -14.60
CA ALA A 222 11.57 6.19 -13.53
C ALA A 222 10.53 5.46 -12.68
N ALA A 223 10.10 4.25 -13.06
CA ALA A 223 9.11 3.48 -12.30
C ALA A 223 9.56 3.22 -10.84
N PRO A 224 8.61 2.94 -9.91
CA PRO A 224 8.91 2.52 -8.55
C PRO A 224 9.91 1.35 -8.49
N ALA A 225 10.69 1.25 -7.40
CA ALA A 225 11.84 0.35 -7.34
C ALA A 225 11.52 -1.13 -7.60
N ASP A 226 10.33 -1.60 -7.21
CA ASP A 226 9.78 -2.94 -7.46
C ASP A 226 9.52 -3.24 -8.95
N ARG A 227 9.25 -2.20 -9.75
CA ARG A 227 8.88 -2.31 -11.17
C ARG A 227 9.89 -1.68 -12.13
N ARG A 228 10.92 -1.02 -11.60
CA ARG A 228 11.98 -0.36 -12.35
C ARG A 228 12.77 -1.34 -13.21
N ALA A 229 13.06 -0.94 -14.44
CA ALA A 229 14.04 -1.59 -15.30
C ALA A 229 15.38 -0.84 -15.26
N THR A 230 16.48 -1.59 -15.37
CA THR A 230 17.85 -1.05 -15.37
C THR A 230 18.71 -1.73 -16.43
N GLY A 231 19.69 -1.03 -17.01
CA GLY A 231 20.57 -1.62 -18.02
C GLY A 231 19.92 -1.67 -19.40
N THR A 232 19.77 -2.87 -19.96
CA THR A 232 19.17 -3.07 -21.30
C THR A 232 17.79 -3.72 -21.18
N ALA A 233 16.82 -3.19 -21.93
CA ALA A 233 15.51 -3.80 -22.15
C ALA A 233 15.28 -3.99 -23.65
N GLN A 234 14.48 -4.98 -24.01
CA GLN A 234 14.14 -5.28 -25.39
C GLN A 234 12.87 -4.51 -25.78
N LEU A 235 12.88 -3.85 -26.94
CA LEU A 235 11.69 -3.30 -27.57
C LEU A 235 11.01 -4.40 -28.39
N LEU A 236 9.74 -4.68 -28.11
CA LEU A 236 8.94 -5.67 -28.84
C LEU A 236 8.01 -5.03 -29.86
N TYR A 237 7.46 -3.86 -29.53
CA TYR A 237 6.57 -3.10 -30.40
C TYR A 237 6.62 -1.62 -30.04
N ALA A 238 6.53 -0.74 -31.03
CA ALA A 238 6.13 0.64 -30.83
C ALA A 238 5.39 1.15 -32.06
N GLY A 239 4.14 1.56 -31.88
CA GLY A 239 3.29 2.00 -32.98
C GLY A 239 1.92 2.49 -32.52
N ASN A 240 1.08 2.84 -33.49
CA ASN A 240 -0.28 3.31 -33.23
C ASN A 240 -1.26 2.14 -33.14
N VAL A 241 -1.85 1.91 -31.96
CA VAL A 241 -2.83 0.85 -31.72
C VAL A 241 -4.19 1.48 -31.44
N GLY A 242 -5.14 1.34 -32.37
CA GLY A 242 -6.45 1.97 -32.25
C GLY A 242 -6.41 3.50 -32.22
N GLY A 243 -5.40 4.11 -32.86
CA GLY A 243 -5.19 5.55 -32.88
C GLY A 243 -4.37 6.11 -31.71
N THR A 244 -3.90 5.26 -30.80
CA THR A 244 -3.09 5.67 -29.64
C THR A 244 -1.65 5.16 -29.77
N PRO A 245 -0.63 6.02 -29.61
CA PRO A 245 0.77 5.60 -29.53
C PRO A 245 1.00 4.65 -28.35
N LEU A 246 1.55 3.47 -28.64
CA LEU A 246 1.82 2.43 -27.66
C LEU A 246 3.20 1.81 -27.90
N ALA A 247 3.98 1.62 -26.84
CA ALA A 247 5.21 0.84 -26.85
C ALA A 247 5.14 -0.35 -25.88
N VAL A 248 5.64 -1.50 -26.31
CA VAL A 248 5.80 -2.72 -25.51
C VAL A 248 7.28 -3.03 -25.38
N MET A 249 7.77 -3.06 -24.14
CA MET A 249 9.16 -3.34 -23.80
C MET A 249 9.25 -4.53 -22.85
N ARG A 250 10.38 -5.23 -22.85
CA ARG A 250 10.60 -6.43 -22.03
C ARG A 250 11.95 -6.38 -21.31
N GLN A 251 11.98 -6.89 -20.08
CA GLN A 251 13.20 -7.20 -19.34
C GLN A 251 12.96 -8.44 -18.46
N GLY A 252 13.54 -9.58 -18.85
CA GLY A 252 13.29 -10.87 -18.22
C GLY A 252 11.83 -11.32 -18.40
N ALA A 253 11.14 -11.64 -17.31
CA ALA A 253 9.71 -12.01 -17.31
C ALA A 253 8.75 -10.81 -17.34
N ARG A 254 9.28 -9.58 -17.19
CA ARG A 254 8.47 -8.36 -17.09
C ARG A 254 8.24 -7.75 -18.46
N VAL A 255 7.01 -7.33 -18.70
CA VAL A 255 6.59 -6.57 -19.87
C VAL A 255 6.05 -5.23 -19.41
N ALA A 256 6.50 -4.16 -20.04
CA ALA A 256 6.06 -2.81 -19.80
C ALA A 256 5.32 -2.27 -21.03
N ARG A 257 4.12 -1.75 -20.82
CA ARG A 257 3.29 -1.08 -21.83
C ARG A 257 3.27 0.41 -21.53
N TYR A 258 3.77 1.20 -22.46
CA TYR A 258 3.79 2.65 -22.38
C TYR A 258 2.77 3.21 -23.37
N ALA A 259 1.85 4.03 -22.89
CA ALA A 259 0.86 4.76 -23.70
C ALA A 259 0.55 6.11 -23.03
N GLU A 260 -0.35 6.91 -23.60
CA GLU A 260 -0.73 8.24 -23.05
C GLU A 260 -1.18 8.19 -21.59
N GLY A 261 -1.79 7.08 -21.14
CA GLY A 261 -2.20 6.85 -19.75
C GLY A 261 -1.07 6.53 -18.76
N GLY A 262 0.17 6.44 -19.24
CA GLY A 262 1.36 6.14 -18.44
C GLY A 262 1.98 4.77 -18.74
N LEU A 263 2.74 4.27 -17.78
CA LEU A 263 3.45 3.00 -17.87
C LEU A 263 2.76 1.94 -17.00
N ASP A 264 2.34 0.85 -17.64
CA ASP A 264 1.89 -0.36 -16.96
C ASP A 264 2.97 -1.44 -17.04
N VAL A 265 3.35 -2.01 -15.90
CA VAL A 265 4.40 -3.04 -15.81
C VAL A 265 3.80 -4.29 -15.19
N VAL A 266 3.82 -5.37 -15.95
CA VAL A 266 3.23 -6.66 -15.58
C VAL A 266 4.25 -7.77 -15.72
N THR A 267 4.13 -8.80 -14.89
CA THR A 267 4.85 -10.05 -15.11
C THR A 267 4.08 -10.85 -16.16
N ALA A 268 4.68 -11.05 -17.33
CA ALA A 268 4.07 -11.78 -18.44
C ALA A 268 4.72 -13.15 -18.69
N GLY A 269 5.79 -13.50 -17.96
CA GLY A 269 6.48 -14.78 -18.12
C GLY A 269 7.33 -14.88 -19.39
N HIS A 270 7.83 -16.08 -19.65
CA HIS A 270 8.79 -16.36 -20.73
C HIS A 270 8.18 -17.05 -21.95
N ASP A 271 6.85 -17.20 -22.00
CA ASP A 271 6.18 -17.81 -23.14
C ASP A 271 6.50 -17.02 -24.42
N THR A 272 7.07 -17.73 -25.38
CA THR A 272 7.59 -17.17 -26.61
C THR A 272 6.49 -16.96 -27.65
N SER A 273 5.39 -17.72 -27.56
CA SER A 273 4.35 -17.78 -28.59
C SER A 273 2.96 -17.34 -28.10
N ALA A 274 2.74 -17.16 -26.79
CA ALA A 274 1.51 -16.57 -26.27
C ALA A 274 1.40 -15.07 -26.65
N PRO A 275 0.33 -14.66 -27.37
CA PRO A 275 0.14 -13.28 -27.77
C PRO A 275 0.08 -12.32 -26.56
N ILE A 276 0.69 -11.15 -26.68
CA ILE A 276 0.65 -10.12 -25.63
C ILE A 276 -0.59 -9.25 -25.81
N ALA A 277 -1.39 -9.09 -24.76
CA ALA A 277 -2.57 -8.22 -24.81
C ALA A 277 -2.15 -6.74 -24.81
N LEU A 278 -2.62 -5.98 -25.80
CA LEU A 278 -2.35 -4.54 -25.91
C LEU A 278 -3.48 -3.67 -25.35
N GLY A 279 -4.67 -4.26 -25.17
CA GLY A 279 -5.91 -3.57 -24.80
C GLY A 279 -6.88 -3.44 -25.97
N GLY A 280 -8.15 -3.16 -25.68
CA GLY A 280 -9.20 -3.01 -26.69
C GLY A 280 -9.52 -4.27 -27.52
N GLY A 281 -9.06 -5.45 -27.09
CA GLY A 281 -9.17 -6.72 -27.82
C GLY A 281 -8.08 -6.93 -28.87
N ARG A 282 -6.96 -6.19 -28.82
CA ARG A 282 -5.84 -6.35 -29.75
C ARG A 282 -4.68 -7.07 -29.11
N TYR A 283 -3.98 -7.89 -29.89
CA TYR A 283 -2.90 -8.74 -29.41
C TYR A 283 -1.67 -8.63 -30.32
N LEU A 284 -0.48 -8.58 -29.71
CA LEU A 284 0.80 -8.67 -30.41
C LEU A 284 1.20 -10.14 -30.54
N LEU A 285 1.25 -10.64 -31.77
CA LEU A 285 1.61 -12.03 -32.09
C LEU A 285 3.12 -12.23 -32.13
N ALA A 286 3.62 -13.46 -31.94
CA ALA A 286 5.04 -13.72 -32.18
C ALA A 286 5.39 -13.55 -33.68
N PRO A 287 6.66 -13.31 -34.05
CA PRO A 287 7.05 -13.09 -35.46
C PRO A 287 6.94 -14.34 -36.33
N TRP A 288 7.02 -15.51 -35.70
CA TRP A 288 6.89 -16.81 -36.35
C TRP A 288 5.49 -17.39 -36.27
N ASP A 289 4.55 -16.67 -35.64
CA ASP A 289 3.16 -17.13 -35.62
C ASP A 289 2.59 -17.10 -37.05
N PRO A 290 1.86 -18.15 -37.45
CA PRO A 290 1.10 -18.10 -38.70
C PRO A 290 0.02 -17.00 -38.62
N ARG A 291 -0.56 -16.65 -39.77
CA ARG A 291 -1.66 -15.69 -39.81
C ARG A 291 -2.81 -16.17 -38.91
N PRO A 292 -3.33 -15.29 -38.03
CA PRO A 292 -4.44 -15.65 -37.17
C PRO A 292 -5.73 -15.77 -37.97
N GLU A 293 -6.65 -16.57 -37.46
CA GLU A 293 -8.00 -16.73 -38.00
C GLU A 293 -9.04 -16.43 -36.93
N THR A 294 -10.16 -15.83 -37.30
CA THR A 294 -11.33 -15.73 -36.44
C THR A 294 -11.79 -17.11 -36.01
N LEU A 295 -12.63 -17.19 -34.97
CA LEU A 295 -13.20 -18.47 -34.54
C LEU A 295 -14.12 -19.11 -35.60
N SER A 296 -14.51 -18.35 -36.64
CA SER A 296 -15.27 -18.86 -37.79
C SER A 296 -14.35 -19.43 -38.88
N GLY A 297 -13.05 -19.15 -38.83
CA GLY A 297 -12.05 -19.60 -39.82
C GLY A 297 -11.64 -18.54 -40.84
N ASP A 298 -12.20 -17.33 -40.77
CA ASP A 298 -11.80 -16.23 -41.65
C ASP A 298 -10.45 -15.66 -41.23
N ALA A 299 -9.67 -15.14 -42.18
CA ALA A 299 -8.41 -14.47 -41.85
C ALA A 299 -8.67 -13.27 -40.94
N LEU A 300 -7.99 -13.22 -39.78
CA LEU A 300 -8.00 -12.06 -38.91
C LEU A 300 -6.90 -11.10 -39.37
N ALA A 301 -7.27 -9.86 -39.67
CA ALA A 301 -6.34 -8.85 -40.16
C ALA A 301 -5.25 -8.55 -39.11
N VAL A 302 -4.03 -8.36 -39.60
CA VAL A 302 -2.84 -8.07 -38.78
C VAL A 302 -2.04 -6.95 -39.43
N THR A 303 -1.70 -5.93 -38.64
CA THR A 303 -0.83 -4.83 -39.04
C THR A 303 0.35 -4.78 -38.08
N ASP A 304 1.58 -4.84 -38.60
CA ASP A 304 2.81 -4.83 -37.80
C ASP A 304 2.86 -5.89 -36.66
N GLY A 305 2.22 -7.03 -36.89
CA GLY A 305 2.12 -8.13 -35.91
C GLY A 305 1.04 -7.94 -34.85
N VAL A 306 0.25 -6.87 -34.92
CA VAL A 306 -0.90 -6.61 -34.06
C VAL A 306 -2.19 -7.01 -34.77
N THR A 307 -3.03 -7.79 -34.09
CA THR A 307 -4.34 -8.17 -34.61
C THR A 307 -5.30 -6.98 -34.62
N GLU A 308 -6.25 -6.98 -35.56
CA GLU A 308 -7.51 -6.26 -35.36
C GLU A 308 -8.24 -6.76 -34.10
N PRO A 309 -9.18 -5.96 -33.52
CA PRO A 309 -9.92 -6.35 -32.33
C PRO A 309 -10.57 -7.73 -32.47
N ALA A 310 -10.14 -8.65 -31.62
CA ALA A 310 -10.77 -9.93 -31.38
C ALA A 310 -11.24 -9.95 -29.93
N ARG A 311 -12.54 -10.11 -29.71
CA ARG A 311 -13.15 -10.15 -28.37
C ARG A 311 -13.82 -11.49 -28.16
N ALA A 312 -13.80 -11.96 -26.92
CA ALA A 312 -14.56 -13.14 -26.57
C ALA A 312 -16.06 -12.87 -26.75
N GLY A 313 -16.79 -13.88 -27.22
CA GLY A 313 -18.24 -13.78 -27.46
C GLY A 313 -19.09 -13.93 -26.20
N SER A 314 -18.47 -14.16 -25.05
CA SER A 314 -19.17 -14.35 -23.78
C SER A 314 -19.63 -13.02 -23.15
N ASP A 315 -20.62 -13.11 -22.27
CA ASP A 315 -21.21 -11.95 -21.58
C ASP A 315 -20.20 -11.23 -20.65
N CYS A 316 -19.22 -11.95 -20.12
CA CYS A 316 -18.16 -11.38 -19.27
C CYS A 316 -16.95 -10.87 -20.06
N GLY A 317 -16.95 -10.99 -21.39
CA GLY A 317 -15.84 -10.59 -22.25
C GLY A 317 -14.59 -11.47 -22.12
N ARG A 318 -14.70 -12.67 -21.53
CA ARG A 318 -13.61 -13.66 -21.38
C ARG A 318 -13.91 -14.95 -22.13
N GLY A 319 -12.91 -15.63 -22.65
CA GLY A 319 -13.09 -16.88 -23.39
C GLY A 319 -12.29 -16.92 -24.68
N PRO A 320 -12.59 -17.85 -25.60
CA PRO A 320 -11.89 -17.97 -26.88
C PRO A 320 -11.98 -16.68 -27.70
N VAL A 321 -10.89 -16.28 -28.35
CA VAL A 321 -10.86 -15.04 -29.15
C VAL A 321 -10.52 -15.29 -30.62
N PHE A 322 -9.50 -16.10 -30.92
CA PHE A 322 -9.09 -16.43 -32.30
C PHE A 322 -8.21 -17.69 -32.33
N HIS A 323 -7.88 -18.15 -33.53
CA HIS A 323 -6.98 -19.26 -33.77
C HIS A 323 -5.63 -18.76 -34.29
N VAL A 324 -4.56 -19.45 -33.93
CA VAL A 324 -3.21 -19.22 -34.48
C VAL A 324 -2.61 -20.58 -34.83
N GLY A 325 -2.61 -20.94 -36.12
CA GLY A 325 -2.19 -22.28 -36.54
C GLY A 325 -3.10 -23.36 -35.94
N SER A 326 -2.51 -24.33 -35.26
CA SER A 326 -3.25 -25.45 -34.65
C SER A 326 -3.85 -25.13 -33.28
N ARG A 327 -3.63 -23.96 -32.70
CA ARG A 327 -4.07 -23.62 -31.34
C ARG A 327 -5.19 -22.59 -31.33
N THR A 328 -6.01 -22.64 -30.28
CA THR A 328 -6.98 -21.58 -29.96
C THR A 328 -6.46 -20.76 -28.81
N VAL A 329 -6.47 -19.45 -28.97
CA VAL A 329 -6.10 -18.51 -27.92
C VAL A 329 -7.36 -17.86 -27.34
N GLY A 330 -7.34 -17.59 -26.05
CA GLY A 330 -8.42 -17.02 -25.29
C GLY A 330 -7.97 -15.89 -24.39
N ASP A 331 -8.92 -15.03 -24.03
CA ASP A 331 -8.73 -13.98 -23.03
C ASP A 331 -9.31 -14.44 -21.69
N LEU A 332 -8.44 -14.59 -20.68
CA LEU A 332 -8.83 -14.88 -19.30
C LEU A 332 -8.59 -13.68 -18.37
N GLY A 333 -8.36 -12.48 -18.92
CA GLY A 333 -8.11 -11.24 -18.19
C GLY A 333 -6.65 -10.99 -17.81
N GLY A 334 -5.72 -11.78 -18.34
CA GLY A 334 -4.28 -11.65 -18.09
C GLY A 334 -3.53 -10.76 -19.09
N PRO A 335 -2.24 -10.47 -18.85
CA PRO A 335 -1.41 -9.67 -19.76
C PRO A 335 -1.04 -10.40 -21.07
N ARG A 336 -1.35 -11.69 -21.16
CA ARG A 336 -1.20 -12.51 -22.37
C ARG A 336 -2.51 -13.23 -22.65
N ALA A 337 -2.76 -13.47 -23.93
CA ALA A 337 -3.77 -14.44 -24.33
C ALA A 337 -3.28 -15.84 -23.95
N THR A 338 -4.19 -16.64 -23.44
CA THR A 338 -3.95 -17.99 -22.94
C THR A 338 -4.24 -19.00 -24.03
N VAL A 339 -3.39 -20.01 -24.20
CA VAL A 339 -3.70 -21.15 -25.08
C VAL A 339 -4.73 -22.04 -24.40
N LEU A 340 -5.86 -22.28 -25.07
CA LEU A 340 -6.99 -23.02 -24.51
C LEU A 340 -7.01 -24.47 -25.00
N GLY A 341 -7.07 -25.41 -24.06
CA GLY A 341 -7.30 -26.84 -24.30
C GLY A 341 -8.66 -27.29 -23.76
N TYR A 342 -9.23 -28.33 -24.34
CA TYR A 342 -10.49 -28.92 -23.86
C TYR A 342 -10.54 -30.42 -24.08
N GLN A 343 -10.91 -31.16 -23.03
CA GLN A 343 -11.28 -32.57 -23.13
C GLN A 343 -12.76 -32.78 -22.81
N SER A 344 -13.42 -33.53 -23.69
CA SER A 344 -14.85 -33.83 -23.57
C SER A 344 -15.15 -34.91 -22.51
N PRO A 345 -16.40 -34.97 -21.99
CA PRO A 345 -16.82 -36.00 -21.03
C PRO A 345 -16.75 -37.45 -21.54
N ALA A 346 -16.59 -37.64 -22.85
CA ALA A 346 -16.42 -38.97 -23.44
C ALA A 346 -15.04 -39.56 -23.14
N HIS A 347 -14.05 -38.72 -22.81
CA HIS A 347 -12.69 -39.13 -22.46
C HIS A 347 -12.71 -40.08 -21.24
N ARG A 348 -11.91 -41.14 -21.32
CA ARG A 348 -11.73 -42.12 -20.24
C ARG A 348 -10.32 -41.96 -19.67
N PRO A 349 -10.19 -41.58 -18.39
CA PRO A 349 -8.91 -41.63 -17.70
C PRO A 349 -8.31 -43.03 -17.72
N GLY A 350 -7.02 -43.16 -18.04
CA GLY A 350 -6.28 -44.44 -18.10
C GLY A 350 -6.51 -45.28 -19.36
N GLY A 351 -7.05 -44.70 -20.44
CA GLY A 351 -7.08 -45.33 -21.77
C GLY A 351 -5.75 -45.16 -22.54
N ARG A 352 -5.60 -45.83 -23.70
CA ARG A 352 -4.39 -45.75 -24.55
C ARG A 352 -4.02 -44.32 -24.99
N ASP A 353 -4.99 -43.40 -25.02
CA ASP A 353 -4.77 -41.96 -25.18
C ASP A 353 -4.67 -41.30 -23.79
N GLU A 354 -3.52 -41.46 -23.13
CA GLU A 354 -3.19 -40.71 -21.90
C GLU A 354 -2.82 -39.25 -22.16
N SER A 355 -2.98 -38.77 -23.40
CA SER A 355 -2.61 -37.41 -23.79
C SER A 355 -3.31 -36.41 -22.89
N GLU A 356 -2.53 -35.53 -22.25
CA GLU A 356 -3.03 -34.28 -21.68
C GLU A 356 -3.93 -33.56 -22.72
N PRO A 357 -4.88 -32.69 -22.31
CA PRO A 357 -5.71 -31.93 -23.22
C PRO A 357 -4.83 -31.33 -24.29
N GLU A 358 -4.98 -31.85 -25.50
CA GLU A 358 -4.18 -31.36 -26.60
C GLU A 358 -4.64 -29.94 -26.84
N HIS A 359 -3.69 -29.01 -26.90
CA HIS A 359 -3.93 -27.60 -27.16
C HIS A 359 -4.21 -27.36 -28.65
N GLU A 360 -5.08 -28.19 -29.20
CA GLU A 360 -5.55 -28.16 -30.58
C GLU A 360 -6.60 -27.07 -30.79
N ARG A 361 -7.04 -26.95 -32.04
CA ARG A 361 -8.04 -25.99 -32.44
C ARG A 361 -9.39 -26.41 -31.85
N LEU A 362 -9.96 -25.56 -31.00
CA LEU A 362 -11.21 -25.83 -30.33
C LEU A 362 -12.37 -25.84 -31.33
N GLY A 363 -13.05 -26.98 -31.40
CA GLY A 363 -14.32 -27.11 -32.11
C GLY A 363 -15.43 -26.25 -31.48
N ARG A 364 -16.55 -26.09 -32.19
CA ARG A 364 -17.69 -25.24 -31.75
C ARG A 364 -18.18 -25.57 -30.33
N GLY A 365 -18.32 -26.86 -30.00
CA GLY A 365 -18.78 -27.28 -28.68
C GLY A 365 -17.81 -26.93 -27.55
N ALA A 366 -16.50 -27.07 -27.79
CA ALA A 366 -15.46 -26.71 -26.84
C ALA A 366 -15.39 -25.19 -26.62
N ARG A 367 -15.59 -24.40 -27.69
CA ARG A 367 -15.67 -22.93 -27.60
C ARG A 367 -16.85 -22.47 -26.77
N ALA A 368 -18.06 -22.95 -27.07
CA ALA A 368 -19.26 -22.63 -26.30
C ALA A 368 -19.16 -23.06 -24.83
N PHE A 369 -18.40 -24.13 -24.55
CA PHE A 369 -18.10 -24.53 -23.19
C PHE A 369 -17.16 -23.54 -22.49
N TRP A 370 -16.07 -23.13 -23.15
CA TRP A 370 -15.16 -22.11 -22.63
C TRP A 370 -15.83 -20.74 -22.45
N ASP A 371 -16.77 -20.35 -23.31
CA ASP A 371 -17.54 -19.11 -23.14
C ASP A 371 -18.30 -19.07 -21.81
N ARG A 372 -18.84 -20.21 -21.37
CA ARG A 372 -19.49 -20.35 -20.06
C ARG A 372 -18.46 -20.42 -18.94
N LEU A 373 -17.45 -21.27 -19.10
CA LEU A 373 -16.43 -21.52 -18.07
C LEU A 373 -15.61 -20.27 -17.75
N ALA A 374 -15.26 -19.46 -18.75
CA ALA A 374 -14.44 -18.26 -18.61
C ALA A 374 -15.10 -17.16 -17.74
N CYS A 375 -16.43 -17.21 -17.61
CA CYS A 375 -17.20 -16.32 -16.73
C CYS A 375 -17.38 -16.87 -15.32
N ALA A 376 -17.08 -18.15 -15.11
CA ALA A 376 -17.14 -18.75 -13.78
C ALA A 376 -15.91 -18.35 -12.96
N PRO A 377 -15.99 -18.42 -11.61
CA PRO A 377 -14.85 -18.16 -10.76
C PRO A 377 -13.67 -19.09 -11.10
N HIS A 378 -12.53 -18.49 -11.39
CA HIS A 378 -11.31 -19.19 -11.75
C HIS A 378 -10.30 -19.21 -10.61
N PRO A 379 -9.44 -20.23 -10.53
CA PRO A 379 -8.31 -20.24 -9.59
C PRO A 379 -7.34 -19.06 -9.75
N ALA A 380 -7.33 -18.43 -10.92
CA ALA A 380 -6.53 -17.25 -11.21
C ALA A 380 -7.20 -15.94 -10.74
N ASP A 381 -8.48 -15.93 -10.38
CA ASP A 381 -9.13 -14.71 -9.90
C ASP A 381 -8.50 -14.30 -8.55
N GLY A 382 -7.65 -13.27 -8.58
CA GLY A 382 -6.86 -12.80 -7.44
C GLY A 382 -5.38 -13.20 -7.45
N ALA A 383 -4.91 -13.91 -8.47
CA ALA A 383 -3.50 -14.22 -8.65
C ALA A 383 -2.82 -13.21 -9.60
N ASP A 384 -1.75 -12.55 -9.15
CA ASP A 384 -0.92 -11.65 -9.97
C ASP A 384 -0.01 -12.40 -10.98
N ARG A 385 -0.36 -13.63 -11.36
CA ARG A 385 0.47 -14.53 -12.17
C ARG A 385 -0.14 -14.71 -13.56
N PRO A 386 0.64 -14.52 -14.63
CA PRO A 386 0.15 -14.67 -16.00
C PRO A 386 -0.14 -16.14 -16.30
N VAL A 387 -1.34 -16.42 -16.81
CA VAL A 387 -1.75 -17.74 -17.30
C VAL A 387 -1.34 -17.86 -18.76
N THR A 388 -0.46 -18.81 -19.06
CA THR A 388 0.03 -19.07 -20.43
C THR A 388 -0.81 -20.12 -21.14
N GLU A 389 -1.24 -21.15 -20.40
CA GLU A 389 -2.10 -22.21 -20.90
C GLU A 389 -3.22 -22.49 -19.90
N ALA A 390 -4.39 -22.83 -20.42
CA ALA A 390 -5.52 -23.26 -19.63
C ALA A 390 -6.21 -24.43 -20.30
N ALA A 391 -6.37 -25.50 -19.54
CA ALA A 391 -7.02 -26.71 -20.00
C ALA A 391 -8.25 -26.99 -19.14
N ALA A 392 -9.33 -27.40 -19.79
CA ALA A 392 -10.56 -27.78 -19.11
C ALA A 392 -10.97 -29.21 -19.44
N TRP A 393 -11.36 -29.94 -18.40
CA TRP A 393 -11.90 -31.30 -18.47
C TRP A 393 -13.30 -31.29 -17.89
N ASN A 394 -14.30 -31.47 -18.75
CA ASN A 394 -15.64 -31.72 -18.26
C ASN A 394 -15.75 -33.20 -17.87
N PHE A 395 -15.70 -33.50 -16.59
CA PHE A 395 -15.67 -34.88 -16.10
C PHE A 395 -17.06 -35.43 -15.75
N TRP A 396 -18.07 -34.57 -15.65
CA TRP A 396 -19.45 -34.96 -15.41
C TRP A 396 -20.43 -33.96 -16.01
N SER A 397 -21.43 -34.47 -16.74
CA SER A 397 -22.58 -33.69 -17.20
C SER A 397 -23.85 -34.42 -16.81
N GLY A 398 -24.86 -33.69 -16.33
CA GLY A 398 -26.12 -34.29 -15.97
C GLY A 398 -27.15 -33.30 -15.45
N ARG A 399 -28.21 -33.82 -14.83
CA ARG A 399 -29.22 -33.01 -14.14
C ARG A 399 -29.00 -33.07 -12.64
N LEU A 400 -28.96 -31.91 -12.01
CA LEU A 400 -28.94 -31.78 -10.56
C LEU A 400 -30.28 -32.26 -9.96
N PRO A 401 -30.26 -32.85 -8.76
CA PRO A 401 -31.48 -33.34 -8.12
C PRO A 401 -32.44 -32.19 -7.78
N ARG A 402 -33.70 -32.55 -7.46
CA ARG A 402 -34.70 -31.60 -6.94
C ARG A 402 -34.93 -30.36 -7.82
N GLY A 403 -34.89 -30.53 -9.14
CA GLY A 403 -35.16 -29.45 -10.09
C GLY A 403 -34.00 -28.47 -10.27
N GLY A 404 -32.77 -28.84 -9.88
CA GLY A 404 -31.58 -27.98 -10.04
C GLY A 404 -31.13 -27.73 -11.48
N GLY A 405 -31.79 -28.34 -12.48
CA GLY A 405 -31.50 -28.15 -13.89
C GLY A 405 -30.28 -28.91 -14.38
N SER A 406 -29.81 -28.60 -15.59
CA SER A 406 -28.59 -29.16 -16.16
C SER A 406 -27.35 -28.54 -15.52
N ALA A 407 -26.30 -29.34 -15.34
CA ALA A 407 -25.02 -28.88 -14.83
C ALA A 407 -23.86 -29.68 -15.42
N ASP A 408 -22.69 -29.04 -15.45
CA ASP A 408 -21.41 -29.60 -15.84
C ASP A 408 -20.43 -29.46 -14.67
N TRP A 409 -19.65 -30.50 -14.38
CA TRP A 409 -18.57 -30.45 -13.40
C TRP A 409 -17.25 -30.50 -14.12
N VAL A 410 -16.46 -29.47 -13.91
CA VAL A 410 -15.30 -29.16 -14.73
C VAL A 410 -14.08 -29.10 -13.85
N CYS A 411 -13.01 -29.77 -14.27
CA CYS A 411 -11.67 -29.54 -13.75
C CYS A 411 -11.00 -28.52 -14.68
N THR A 412 -10.39 -27.47 -14.14
CA THR A 412 -9.62 -26.50 -14.92
C THR A 412 -8.20 -26.46 -14.37
N ARG A 413 -7.22 -26.73 -15.23
CA ARG A 413 -5.80 -26.60 -14.95
C ARG A 413 -5.29 -25.35 -15.63
N LEU A 414 -4.59 -24.53 -14.88
CA LEU A 414 -3.90 -23.35 -15.35
C LEU A 414 -2.40 -23.61 -15.26
N THR A 415 -1.68 -23.26 -16.32
CA THR A 415 -0.22 -23.19 -16.34
C THR A 415 0.19 -21.73 -16.33
N PHE A 416 1.09 -21.37 -15.43
CA PHE A 416 1.56 -20.01 -15.28
C PHE A 416 2.93 -19.81 -15.96
N GLY A 417 3.31 -18.56 -16.20
CA GLY A 417 4.53 -18.22 -16.94
C GLY A 417 5.88 -18.62 -16.31
N ASP A 418 5.88 -19.15 -15.08
CA ASP A 418 7.03 -19.76 -14.38
C ASP A 418 6.99 -21.31 -14.41
N GLY A 419 6.01 -21.90 -15.11
CA GLY A 419 5.81 -23.34 -15.23
C GLY A 419 5.01 -23.97 -14.10
N ALA A 420 4.68 -23.25 -13.02
CA ALA A 420 3.83 -23.83 -11.98
C ALA A 420 2.41 -24.04 -12.51
N THR A 421 1.69 -24.98 -11.91
CA THR A 421 0.32 -25.31 -12.31
C THR A 421 -0.62 -25.29 -11.12
N ALA A 422 -1.88 -24.94 -11.36
CA ALA A 422 -2.95 -25.03 -10.38
C ALA A 422 -4.17 -25.67 -11.04
N ALA A 423 -4.84 -26.58 -10.34
CA ALA A 423 -6.04 -27.23 -10.83
C ALA A 423 -7.17 -27.14 -9.80
N ALA A 424 -8.35 -26.71 -10.24
CA ALA A 424 -9.54 -26.64 -9.41
C ALA A 424 -10.77 -27.12 -10.17
N ALA A 425 -11.77 -27.53 -9.41
CA ALA A 425 -13.05 -27.92 -9.94
C ALA A 425 -14.11 -26.81 -9.76
N THR A 426 -14.98 -26.72 -10.75
CA THR A 426 -16.12 -25.81 -10.77
C THR A 426 -17.36 -26.57 -11.21
N LEU A 427 -18.45 -26.39 -10.47
CA LEU A 427 -19.79 -26.83 -10.86
C LEU A 427 -20.45 -25.69 -11.65
N LEU A 428 -20.55 -25.86 -12.97
CA LEU A 428 -21.26 -24.96 -13.87
C LEU A 428 -22.76 -25.31 -13.86
N ALA A 429 -23.59 -24.40 -13.39
CA ALA A 429 -25.03 -24.61 -13.25
C ALA A 429 -25.76 -23.27 -13.44
N LYS A 430 -27.02 -23.17 -12.97
CA LYS A 430 -27.69 -21.85 -12.92
C LYS A 430 -26.91 -20.83 -12.08
N LYS A 431 -26.21 -21.30 -11.05
CA LYS A 431 -25.26 -20.54 -10.26
C LYS A 431 -23.98 -21.35 -10.17
N ASP A 432 -22.91 -20.81 -10.74
CA ASP A 432 -21.61 -21.48 -10.75
C ASP A 432 -21.00 -21.47 -9.35
N LEU A 433 -20.34 -22.57 -9.01
CA LEU A 433 -19.73 -22.78 -7.69
C LEU A 433 -18.33 -23.34 -7.85
N ALA A 434 -17.35 -22.71 -7.21
CA ALA A 434 -16.04 -23.31 -7.01
C ALA A 434 -16.17 -24.47 -6.01
N THR A 435 -15.60 -25.63 -6.34
CA THR A 435 -15.76 -26.87 -5.56
C THR A 435 -14.43 -27.42 -5.05
N GLY A 436 -13.38 -26.59 -5.07
CA GLY A 436 -12.07 -26.89 -4.47
C GLY A 436 -11.04 -27.42 -5.48
N PRO A 437 -9.90 -27.96 -4.99
CA PRO A 437 -8.85 -28.48 -5.85
C PRO A 437 -9.33 -29.70 -6.65
N CYS A 438 -8.66 -29.97 -7.77
CA CYS A 438 -8.99 -31.08 -8.64
C CYS A 438 -7.72 -31.82 -9.10
N ASP A 439 -7.76 -33.14 -9.11
CA ASP A 439 -6.77 -33.96 -9.82
C ASP A 439 -7.23 -34.19 -11.27
N ALA A 440 -6.53 -33.60 -12.22
CA ALA A 440 -6.86 -33.72 -13.65
C ALA A 440 -6.79 -35.17 -14.16
N ARG A 441 -5.99 -36.06 -13.53
CA ARG A 441 -5.87 -37.47 -13.95
C ARG A 441 -7.04 -38.31 -13.47
N ARG A 442 -7.56 -38.04 -12.28
CA ARG A 442 -8.70 -38.77 -11.70
C ARG A 442 -9.72 -37.79 -11.12
N PRO A 443 -10.36 -36.97 -11.96
CA PRO A 443 -11.14 -35.85 -11.46
C PRO A 443 -12.35 -36.33 -10.66
N VAL A 444 -12.39 -35.89 -9.41
CA VAL A 444 -13.49 -36.04 -8.47
C VAL A 444 -13.58 -34.74 -7.67
N SER A 445 -14.79 -34.23 -7.51
CA SER A 445 -15.00 -33.05 -6.68
C SER A 445 -16.43 -33.03 -6.14
N GLY A 446 -16.61 -32.32 -5.04
CA GLY A 446 -17.87 -32.25 -4.32
C GLY A 446 -18.02 -30.94 -3.58
N THR A 447 -19.27 -30.57 -3.33
CA THR A 447 -19.60 -29.34 -2.63
C THR A 447 -20.98 -29.44 -2.00
N TRP A 448 -21.21 -28.60 -0.99
CA TRP A 448 -22.54 -28.35 -0.48
C TRP A 448 -23.28 -27.40 -1.42
N TRP A 449 -24.40 -27.87 -1.94
CA TRP A 449 -25.24 -27.14 -2.88
C TRP A 449 -26.65 -26.97 -2.33
N LYS A 450 -27.20 -25.76 -2.49
CA LYS A 450 -28.57 -25.44 -2.08
C LYS A 450 -29.52 -25.67 -3.25
N ALA A 451 -30.45 -26.61 -3.08
CA ALA A 451 -31.47 -26.88 -4.08
C ALA A 451 -32.45 -25.71 -4.22
N PRO A 452 -33.19 -25.61 -5.35
CA PRO A 452 -34.26 -24.63 -5.50
C PRO A 452 -35.35 -24.74 -4.42
N THR A 453 -35.49 -25.89 -3.78
CA THR A 453 -36.38 -26.12 -2.63
C THR A 453 -35.82 -25.60 -1.30
N ASP A 454 -34.74 -24.82 -1.34
CA ASP A 454 -34.02 -24.23 -0.21
C ASP A 454 -33.35 -25.23 0.75
N ARG A 455 -33.26 -26.50 0.35
CA ARG A 455 -32.60 -27.56 1.12
C ARG A 455 -31.17 -27.80 0.66
N TRP A 456 -30.27 -28.03 1.62
CA TRP A 456 -28.88 -28.35 1.34
C TRP A 456 -28.68 -29.83 1.03
N TYR A 457 -27.84 -30.08 0.05
CA TYR A 457 -27.37 -31.41 -0.32
C TYR A 457 -25.86 -31.38 -0.54
N TYR A 458 -25.19 -32.45 -0.13
CA TYR A 458 -23.83 -32.67 -0.57
C TYR A 458 -23.87 -33.36 -1.92
N LEU A 459 -23.29 -32.72 -2.92
CA LEU A 459 -23.15 -33.27 -4.27
C LEU A 459 -21.70 -33.60 -4.50
N ALA A 460 -21.42 -34.73 -5.13
CA ALA A 460 -20.10 -35.01 -5.67
C ALA A 460 -20.18 -35.79 -6.97
N ALA A 461 -19.29 -35.48 -7.90
CA ALA A 461 -19.20 -36.18 -9.17
C ALA A 461 -17.77 -36.71 -9.37
N ALA A 462 -17.65 -37.80 -10.13
CA ALA A 462 -16.36 -38.34 -10.54
C ALA A 462 -16.34 -38.63 -12.05
N ALA A 463 -15.14 -38.67 -12.60
CA ALA A 463 -14.88 -38.99 -14.00
C ALA A 463 -15.44 -40.34 -14.43
N ARG A 464 -15.49 -40.60 -15.74
CA ARG A 464 -15.86 -41.91 -16.28
C ARG A 464 -14.89 -42.98 -15.78
N GLY A 465 -15.42 -44.11 -15.33
CA GLY A 465 -14.62 -45.20 -14.75
C GLY A 465 -14.36 -45.05 -13.24
N LEU A 466 -14.84 -43.97 -12.62
CA LEU A 466 -14.73 -43.72 -11.18
C LEU A 466 -16.10 -43.65 -10.50
N VAL A 467 -16.15 -44.04 -9.23
CA VAL A 467 -17.32 -43.93 -8.37
C VAL A 467 -17.01 -43.03 -7.17
N PRO A 468 -17.71 -41.90 -6.99
CA PRO A 468 -17.50 -41.02 -5.85
C PRO A 468 -18.00 -41.65 -4.55
N ARG A 469 -17.25 -41.46 -3.46
CA ARG A 469 -17.62 -41.82 -2.08
C ARG A 469 -17.36 -40.65 -1.15
N ALA A 470 -18.33 -40.34 -0.30
CA ALA A 470 -18.25 -39.26 0.67
C ALA A 470 -18.48 -39.82 2.07
N ASP A 471 -17.52 -39.57 2.96
CA ASP A 471 -17.61 -39.87 4.40
C ASP A 471 -17.92 -38.57 5.17
N GLY A 472 -18.67 -38.66 6.26
CA GLY A 472 -19.19 -37.47 6.98
C GLY A 472 -20.51 -36.94 6.42
N VAL A 473 -21.22 -37.74 5.61
CA VAL A 473 -22.57 -37.41 5.11
C VAL A 473 -23.60 -38.46 5.53
N ARG A 474 -24.88 -38.08 5.51
CA ARG A 474 -26.04 -38.92 5.85
C ARG A 474 -26.83 -39.26 4.58
N ARG A 475 -27.26 -40.52 4.46
CA ARG A 475 -28.13 -41.01 3.36
C ARG A 475 -27.56 -40.66 1.98
N SER A 476 -26.40 -41.24 1.64
CA SER A 476 -25.80 -41.07 0.32
C SER A 476 -26.44 -42.00 -0.70
N THR A 477 -26.63 -41.49 -1.91
CA THR A 477 -27.07 -42.25 -3.09
C THR A 477 -26.20 -41.86 -4.28
N VAL A 478 -25.78 -42.84 -5.07
CA VAL A 478 -25.00 -42.59 -6.28
C VAL A 478 -25.81 -43.01 -7.50
N ARG A 479 -26.02 -42.09 -8.44
CA ARG A 479 -26.67 -42.37 -9.73
C ARG A 479 -25.93 -41.63 -10.83
N ALA A 480 -25.65 -42.31 -11.95
CA ALA A 480 -24.95 -41.73 -13.09
C ALA A 480 -23.64 -40.98 -12.70
N ARG A 481 -22.86 -41.56 -11.77
CA ARG A 481 -21.62 -40.98 -11.19
C ARG A 481 -21.80 -39.70 -10.39
N LEU A 482 -23.04 -39.31 -10.08
CA LEU A 482 -23.36 -38.24 -9.14
C LEU A 482 -23.75 -38.86 -7.80
N LEU A 483 -22.97 -38.57 -6.76
CA LEU A 483 -23.35 -38.77 -5.37
C LEU A 483 -24.22 -37.60 -4.93
N THR A 484 -25.35 -37.92 -4.31
CA THR A 484 -26.20 -36.97 -3.59
C THR A 484 -26.38 -37.49 -2.17
N ALA A 485 -26.09 -36.64 -1.18
CA ALA A 485 -26.28 -36.95 0.23
C ALA A 485 -26.89 -35.76 0.98
N THR A 486 -27.38 -36.04 2.18
CA THR A 486 -27.81 -35.04 3.16
C THR A 486 -26.79 -34.99 4.30
N GLY A 487 -26.86 -34.01 5.20
CA GLY A 487 -25.97 -33.95 6.35
C GLY A 487 -25.84 -32.54 6.89
N ASP A 488 -24.92 -32.36 7.83
CA ASP A 488 -24.57 -31.04 8.35
C ASP A 488 -23.49 -30.42 7.47
N ARG A 489 -23.70 -29.16 7.07
CA ARG A 489 -22.75 -28.44 6.21
C ARG A 489 -21.46 -28.09 6.94
N ASP A 490 -21.53 -28.00 8.26
CA ASP A 490 -20.41 -27.59 9.10
C ASP A 490 -19.51 -28.79 9.48
N GLU A 491 -19.94 -30.02 9.17
CA GLU A 491 -19.12 -31.23 9.29
C GLU A 491 -18.17 -31.39 8.08
N PRO A 492 -16.89 -31.72 8.30
CA PRO A 492 -15.95 -31.96 7.22
C PRO A 492 -16.32 -33.23 6.45
N VAL A 493 -16.39 -33.13 5.12
CA VAL A 493 -16.67 -34.27 4.24
C VAL A 493 -15.38 -34.75 3.59
N GLN A 494 -15.04 -36.03 3.76
CA GLN A 494 -13.93 -36.65 3.05
C GLN A 494 -14.44 -37.27 1.74
N LEU A 495 -13.95 -36.78 0.62
CA LEU A 495 -14.34 -37.23 -0.71
C LEU A 495 -13.23 -38.09 -1.35
N THR A 496 -13.60 -39.28 -1.81
CA THR A 496 -12.71 -40.17 -2.57
C THR A 496 -13.40 -40.70 -3.82
N ALA A 497 -12.60 -41.22 -4.77
CA ALA A 497 -13.11 -41.90 -5.96
C ALA A 497 -12.34 -43.21 -6.17
N ARG A 498 -13.06 -44.29 -6.46
CA ARG A 498 -12.48 -45.59 -6.82
C ARG A 498 -12.88 -46.02 -8.20
#